data_AF-A0A7Y9HMK0-F1
#
_entry.id   AF-A0A7Y9HMK0-F1
#
_cell.length_a   1.000
_cell.length_b   1.000
_cell.length_c   1.000
_cell.angle_alpha   90.00
_cell.angle_beta   90.00
_cell.angle_gamma   90.00
#
_symmetry.space_group_name_H-M   'P 1'
#
loop_
_entity.id
_entity.type
_entity.pdbx_description
1 polymer ?
#
loop_
_entity_poly.entity_id
_entity_poly.type
_entity_poly.pdbx_seq_one_letter_code
_entity_poly.pdbx_strand_id
1 'polypeptide(L)'
;MKNITIALSLAATVFAAGAASAQESAEYSGYTGFVATATRAQVQAETRLAIQRGEISDGEQYPASLVERVPAAKTRAQVKAELIAYRKTHPEVSDDVSVVQ
;
A
#
# COMPACT_ATOMS: atom_id res chain seq x y z
N MET A 1 -24.47 -42.85 -38.36
CA MET A 1 -25.40 -42.07 -37.52
C MET A 1 -24.56 -41.04 -36.77
N LYS A 2 -24.35 -39.87 -37.38
CA LYS A 2 -24.96 -38.57 -37.01
C LYS A 2 -24.55 -38.07 -35.62
N ASN A 3 -23.43 -37.39 -35.68
CA ASN A 3 -22.81 -36.43 -34.77
C ASN A 3 -23.87 -35.54 -34.11
N ILE A 4 -23.94 -35.53 -32.78
CA ILE A 4 -24.79 -34.58 -32.04
C ILE A 4 -23.88 -33.55 -31.39
N THR A 5 -23.60 -32.51 -32.16
CA THR A 5 -23.17 -31.20 -31.68
C THR A 5 -24.44 -30.48 -31.21
N ILE A 6 -24.60 -30.23 -29.91
CA ILE A 6 -25.60 -29.28 -29.41
C ILE A 6 -24.84 -28.06 -28.92
N ALA A 7 -24.95 -27.02 -29.74
CA ALA A 7 -24.59 -25.66 -29.44
C ALA A 7 -25.39 -25.19 -28.22
N LEU A 8 -24.71 -24.93 -27.10
CA LEU A 8 -25.30 -24.18 -25.99
C LEU A 8 -25.15 -22.69 -26.30
N SER A 9 -25.97 -22.23 -27.25
CA SER A 9 -26.11 -20.83 -27.58
C SER A 9 -27.04 -20.14 -26.58
N LEU A 10 -26.51 -19.08 -25.96
CA LEU A 10 -27.12 -17.77 -25.83
C LEU A 10 -28.48 -17.66 -25.09
N ALA A 11 -28.45 -17.18 -23.83
CA ALA A 11 -29.47 -16.28 -23.24
C ALA A 11 -29.03 -15.94 -21.80
N ALA A 12 -28.56 -14.72 -21.56
CA ALA A 12 -29.39 -13.59 -21.11
C ALA A 12 -29.55 -13.57 -19.59
N THR A 13 -28.83 -12.65 -18.93
CA THR A 13 -29.43 -11.77 -17.93
C THR A 13 -28.45 -10.64 -17.65
N VAL A 14 -28.74 -9.49 -18.27
CA VAL A 14 -28.25 -8.18 -17.87
C VAL A 14 -28.65 -7.96 -16.41
N PHE A 15 -27.69 -7.87 -15.50
CA PHE A 15 -27.95 -7.47 -14.12
C PHE A 15 -27.27 -6.13 -13.82
N ALA A 16 -28.13 -5.12 -13.82
CA ALA A 16 -28.19 -3.95 -12.94
C ALA A 16 -26.91 -3.15 -12.62
N ALA A 17 -26.98 -1.90 -13.06
CA ALA A 17 -26.36 -0.71 -12.51
C ALA A 17 -26.14 -0.73 -10.99
N GLY A 18 -25.00 -0.18 -10.56
CA GLY A 18 -24.80 0.19 -9.16
C GLY A 18 -23.34 0.33 -8.74
N ALA A 19 -22.64 1.37 -9.21
CA ALA A 19 -21.46 1.91 -8.54
C ALA A 19 -21.20 3.37 -8.98
N ALA A 20 -22.20 4.24 -8.83
CA ALA A 20 -21.95 5.67 -8.79
C ALA A 20 -21.61 6.03 -7.33
N SER A 21 -20.37 5.79 -6.92
CA SER A 21 -19.92 6.18 -5.59
C SER A 21 -18.50 6.73 -5.63
N ALA A 22 -18.41 8.03 -5.31
CA ALA A 22 -17.22 8.76 -4.88
C ALA A 22 -16.07 8.83 -5.90
N GLN A 23 -16.28 9.59 -6.99
CA GLN A 23 -15.13 10.14 -7.73
C GLN A 23 -14.74 11.46 -7.07
N GLU A 24 -13.93 11.37 -6.01
CA GLU A 24 -13.15 12.52 -5.54
C GLU A 24 -12.16 12.87 -6.66
N SER A 25 -12.44 13.94 -7.41
CA SER A 25 -11.54 14.44 -8.45
C SER A 25 -10.40 15.23 -7.81
N ALA A 26 -9.58 14.57 -7.01
CA ALA A 26 -8.22 15.05 -6.81
C ALA A 26 -7.49 14.81 -8.13
N GLU A 27 -7.34 15.88 -8.92
CA GLU A 27 -6.65 15.80 -10.21
C GLU A 27 -5.21 15.39 -9.97
N TYR A 28 -4.90 14.14 -10.34
CA TYR A 28 -3.58 13.56 -10.16
C TYR A 28 -2.58 14.30 -11.06
N SER A 29 -1.78 15.19 -10.46
CA SER A 29 -0.75 16.00 -11.15
C SER A 29 0.49 15.19 -11.59
N GLY A 30 0.45 13.87 -11.57
CA GLY A 30 1.57 13.02 -11.99
C GLY A 30 1.67 12.85 -13.51
N TYR A 31 2.71 12.18 -13.98
CA TYR A 31 2.90 11.88 -15.40
C TYR A 31 1.82 10.90 -15.91
N THR A 32 0.97 11.35 -16.83
CA THR A 32 -0.12 10.55 -17.43
C THR A 32 0.21 10.05 -18.84
N GLY A 33 1.41 10.33 -19.37
CA GLY A 33 1.81 9.95 -20.72
C GLY A 33 2.12 8.46 -20.91
N PHE A 34 2.10 7.67 -19.84
CA PHE A 34 2.32 6.23 -19.93
C PHE A 34 1.07 5.50 -20.41
N VAL A 35 1.20 4.73 -21.48
CA VAL A 35 0.16 3.83 -21.98
C VAL A 35 0.66 2.40 -21.86
N ALA A 36 -0.06 1.57 -21.11
CA ALA A 36 0.25 0.15 -21.03
C ALA A 36 -0.01 -0.53 -22.39
N THR A 37 0.97 -1.27 -22.91
CA THR A 37 0.84 -2.02 -24.17
C THR A 37 0.27 -3.42 -23.97
N ALA A 38 0.34 -3.96 -22.75
CA ALA A 38 -0.19 -5.27 -22.40
C ALA A 38 -1.66 -5.18 -21.95
N THR A 39 -2.46 -6.14 -22.41
CA THR A 39 -3.82 -6.35 -21.90
C THR A 39 -3.79 -6.86 -20.46
N ARG A 40 -4.86 -6.62 -19.70
CA ARG A 40 -5.00 -7.15 -18.33
C ARG A 40 -4.81 -8.67 -18.28
N ALA A 41 -5.31 -9.40 -19.27
CA ALA A 41 -5.18 -10.86 -19.34
C ALA A 41 -3.71 -11.31 -19.52
N GLN A 42 -2.94 -10.57 -20.32
CA GLN A 42 -1.50 -10.83 -20.50
C GLN A 42 -0.74 -10.57 -19.21
N VAL A 43 -0.99 -9.46 -18.54
CA VAL A 43 -0.36 -9.14 -17.25
C VAL A 43 -0.64 -10.25 -16.23
N GLN A 44 -1.89 -10.67 -16.09
CA GLN A 44 -2.25 -11.77 -15.17
C GLN A 44 -1.54 -13.09 -15.51
N ALA A 45 -1.38 -13.38 -16.81
CA ALA A 45 -0.68 -14.58 -17.25
C ALA A 45 0.81 -14.53 -16.92
N GLU A 46 1.45 -13.39 -17.17
CA GLU A 46 2.85 -13.17 -16.86
C GLU A 46 3.11 -13.20 -15.35
N THR A 47 2.30 -12.51 -14.56
CA THR A 47 2.40 -12.50 -13.09
C THR A 47 2.31 -13.93 -12.53
N ARG A 48 1.36 -14.73 -13.01
CA ARG A 48 1.22 -16.13 -12.57
C ARG A 48 2.44 -16.97 -12.91
N LEU A 49 3.02 -16.79 -14.10
CA LEU A 49 4.23 -17.50 -14.49
C LEU A 49 5.42 -17.08 -13.62
N ALA A 50 5.57 -15.80 -13.32
CA ALA A 50 6.62 -15.30 -12.43
C ALA A 50 6.49 -15.88 -11.01
N ILE A 51 5.26 -15.99 -10.48
CA ILE A 51 4.99 -16.65 -9.20
C ILE A 51 5.36 -18.15 -9.27
N GLN A 52 4.97 -18.86 -10.33
CA GLN A 52 5.31 -20.28 -10.52
C GLN A 52 6.82 -20.53 -10.65
N ARG A 53 7.56 -19.58 -11.22
CA ARG A 53 9.02 -19.61 -11.31
C ARG A 53 9.72 -19.19 -10.00
N GLY A 54 8.97 -18.66 -9.03
CA GLY A 54 9.52 -18.16 -7.76
C GLY A 54 10.23 -16.81 -7.89
N GLU A 55 10.00 -16.07 -8.97
CA GLU A 55 10.58 -14.73 -9.18
C GLU A 55 9.87 -13.66 -8.35
N ILE A 56 8.57 -13.85 -8.12
CA ILE A 56 7.71 -12.99 -7.31
C ILE A 56 7.04 -13.88 -6.27
N SER A 57 7.03 -13.44 -5.02
CA SER A 57 6.28 -14.15 -3.99
C SER A 57 4.81 -13.77 -4.05
N ASP A 58 3.93 -14.72 -3.78
CA ASP A 58 2.50 -14.49 -3.71
C ASP A 58 2.08 -13.96 -2.32
N GLY A 59 1.13 -13.01 -2.29
CA GLY A 59 0.59 -12.42 -1.06
C GLY A 59 1.29 -11.15 -0.54
N GLU A 60 0.89 -10.73 0.66
CA GLU A 60 1.36 -9.51 1.32
C GLU A 60 2.83 -9.64 1.78
N GLN A 61 3.75 -9.06 1.03
CA GLN A 61 5.14 -8.89 1.45
C GLN A 61 5.38 -7.46 1.92
N TYR A 62 5.14 -7.23 3.21
CA TYR A 62 5.75 -6.09 3.87
C TYR A 62 7.24 -6.39 4.04
N PRO A 63 8.14 -5.44 3.75
CA PRO A 63 9.55 -5.61 4.09
C PRO A 63 9.65 -5.81 5.61
N ALA A 64 9.99 -7.03 6.03
CA ALA A 64 10.27 -7.34 7.44
C ALA A 64 11.47 -6.54 7.99
N SER A 65 12.23 -5.90 7.11
CA SER A 65 13.51 -5.26 7.38
C SER A 65 13.44 -3.86 8.00
N LEU A 66 12.30 -3.41 8.54
CA LEU A 66 12.29 -2.22 9.42
C LEU A 66 12.37 -2.57 10.91
N VAL A 67 12.37 -3.85 11.27
CA VAL A 67 12.35 -4.27 12.70
C VAL A 67 13.71 -4.78 13.20
N GLU A 68 14.66 -5.12 12.33
CA GLU A 68 15.91 -5.78 12.74
C GLU A 68 16.86 -4.90 13.59
N ARG A 69 16.71 -3.58 13.56
CA ARG A 69 17.47 -2.66 14.42
C ARG A 69 16.64 -1.47 14.86
N VAL A 70 15.54 -1.71 15.57
CA VAL A 70 14.96 -0.63 16.39
C VAL A 70 15.85 -0.49 17.63
N PRO A 71 16.60 0.61 17.81
CA PRO A 71 17.36 0.82 19.03
C PRO A 71 16.39 0.80 20.23
N ALA A 72 16.86 0.27 21.37
CA ALA A 72 16.05 0.22 22.57
C ALA A 72 15.47 1.61 22.88
N ALA A 73 14.15 1.68 23.06
CA ALA A 73 13.48 2.94 23.36
C ALA A 73 14.01 3.51 24.68
N LYS A 74 14.26 4.83 24.71
CA LYS A 74 14.69 5.51 25.94
C LYS A 74 13.53 5.54 26.93
N THR A 75 13.84 5.26 28.19
CA THR A 75 12.91 5.47 29.30
C THR A 75 12.59 6.96 29.45
N ARG A 76 11.43 7.28 30.02
CA ARG A 76 11.06 8.67 30.35
C ARG A 76 12.12 9.37 31.21
N ALA A 77 12.80 8.64 32.08
CA ALA A 77 13.90 9.18 32.90
C ALA A 77 15.11 9.59 32.06
N GLN A 78 15.51 8.75 31.09
CA GLN A 78 16.61 9.06 30.17
C GLN A 78 16.29 10.29 29.31
N VAL A 79 15.07 10.39 28.79
CA VAL A 79 14.65 11.57 28.00
C VAL A 79 14.70 12.84 28.84
N LYS A 80 14.22 12.81 30.10
CA LYS A 80 14.32 13.95 31.01
C LYS A 80 15.77 14.36 31.28
N ALA A 81 16.66 13.40 31.52
CA ALA A 81 18.08 13.67 31.75
C ALA A 81 18.75 14.34 30.54
N GLU A 82 18.42 13.88 29.33
CA GLU A 82 18.92 14.47 28.09
C GLU A 82 18.42 15.89 27.87
N LEU A 83 17.13 16.15 28.12
CA LEU A 83 16.57 17.51 28.02
C LEU A 83 17.23 18.46 29.02
N ILE A 84 17.49 18.02 30.25
CA ILE A 84 18.23 18.81 31.24
C ILE A 84 19.66 19.08 30.75
N ALA A 85 20.36 18.07 30.22
CA ALA A 85 21.72 18.22 29.71
C ALA A 85 21.78 19.19 28.51
N TYR A 86 20.83 19.07 27.60
CA TYR A 86 20.73 19.91 26.40
C TYR A 86 20.54 21.39 26.75
N ARG A 87 19.67 21.70 27.72
CA ARG A 87 19.38 23.07 28.16
C ARG A 87 20.58 23.76 28.83
N LYS A 88 21.55 23.01 29.35
CA LYS A 88 22.80 23.60 29.88
C LYS A 88 23.62 24.28 28.79
N THR A 89 23.50 23.83 27.55
CA THR A 89 24.21 24.38 26.38
C THR A 89 23.32 25.18 25.44
N HIS A 90 21.99 25.16 25.67
CA HIS A 90 20.96 25.83 24.86
C HIS A 90 19.97 26.57 25.79
N PRO A 91 20.39 27.70 26.40
CA PRO A 91 19.61 28.45 27.38
C PRO A 91 18.33 29.10 26.82
N GLU A 92 18.21 29.20 25.51
CA GLU A 92 17.03 29.71 24.81
C GLU A 92 15.83 28.73 24.80
N VAL A 93 16.05 27.46 25.14
CA VAL A 93 15.00 26.43 25.17
C VAL A 93 14.36 26.36 26.56
N SER A 94 13.16 26.94 26.71
CA SER A 94 12.40 26.95 27.97
C SER A 94 11.90 25.55 28.39
N ASP A 95 11.66 25.37 29.69
CA ASP A 95 11.04 24.17 30.28
C ASP A 95 9.51 24.21 30.30
N ASP A 96 8.92 25.24 29.69
CA ASP A 96 7.48 25.43 29.65
C ASP A 96 6.81 24.45 28.66
N VAL A 97 6.76 23.18 29.04
CA VAL A 97 5.58 22.37 28.72
C VAL A 97 4.47 22.98 29.56
N SER A 98 3.78 23.99 29.01
CA SER A 98 2.58 24.53 29.62
C SER A 98 1.64 23.36 29.89
N VAL A 99 1.48 23.05 31.17
CA VAL A 99 0.48 22.11 31.66
C VAL A 99 -0.87 22.75 31.31
N VAL A 100 -1.40 22.41 30.14
CA VAL A 100 -2.83 22.60 29.86
C VAL A 100 -3.52 21.60 30.77
N GLN A 101 -3.96 22.10 31.93
CA GLN A 101 -4.87 21.41 32.83
C GLN A 101 -6.22 21.16 32.14
#